data_AF-V4HP67-F1
#
_entry.id   AF-V4HP67-F1
#
_cell.length_a   1.000
_cell.length_b   1.000
_cell.length_c   1.000
_cell.angle_alpha   90.00
_cell.angle_beta   90.00
_cell.angle_gamma   90.00
#
_symmetry.space_group_name_H-M   'P 1'
#
loop_
_entity.id
_entity.type
_entity.pdbx_description
1 polymer ?
#
loop_
_entity_poly.entity_id
_entity_poly.type
_entity_poly.pdbx_seq_one_letter_code
_entity_poly.pdbx_strand_id
1 'polypeptide(L)'
;MDALDLSKSTTYEYIDQLVDLGLVDRDDSTRPHQLTADPIVIVEQYVPIVITPTVLHALALQEVDEDVEYFLDRYGLGKLIAALRGAGLHFTGETTQRMVASDIDVHDTEAMMIIYALRPALIVGRDHDPFFEYLFPDVHDAMELPALDELDDAPTEAASDE
;
A
#
# COMPACT_ATOMS: atom_id res chain seq x y z
N MET A 1 12.35 -5.65 -12.66
CA MET A 1 13.34 -4.70 -12.08
C MET A 1 13.24 -3.36 -12.77
N ASP A 2 13.14 -3.30 -14.11
CA ASP A 2 13.05 -2.03 -14.85
C ASP A 2 11.84 -1.16 -14.47
N ALA A 3 10.75 -1.77 -13.96
CA ALA A 3 9.57 -1.07 -13.46
C ALA A 3 9.78 -0.28 -12.15
N LEU A 4 10.87 -0.51 -11.41
CA LEU A 4 11.11 0.14 -10.11
C LEU A 4 11.86 1.48 -10.24
N ASP A 5 12.27 1.89 -11.44
CA ASP A 5 13.18 3.02 -11.70
C ASP A 5 14.43 3.03 -10.80
N LEU A 6 14.84 1.85 -10.33
CA LEU A 6 16.03 1.67 -9.49
C LEU A 6 17.19 1.16 -10.33
N SER A 7 18.38 1.69 -10.04
CA SER A 7 19.60 1.13 -10.61
C SER A 7 19.74 -0.33 -10.21
N LYS A 8 20.31 -1.15 -11.10
CA LYS A 8 20.55 -2.57 -10.79
C LYS A 8 21.33 -2.76 -9.49
N SER A 9 22.37 -1.96 -9.26
CA SER A 9 23.15 -2.01 -8.01
C SER A 9 22.29 -1.72 -6.78
N THR A 10 21.44 -0.70 -6.83
CA THR A 10 20.54 -0.34 -5.71
C THR A 10 19.53 -1.45 -5.45
N THR A 11 18.97 -2.05 -6.49
CA THR A 11 18.04 -3.18 -6.34
C THR A 11 18.71 -4.36 -5.63
N TYR A 12 19.94 -4.73 -6.01
CA TYR A 12 20.65 -5.82 -5.33
C TYR A 12 21.03 -5.44 -3.89
N GLU A 13 21.43 -4.19 -3.64
CA GLU A 13 21.71 -3.69 -2.29
C GLU A 13 20.49 -3.80 -1.37
N TYR A 14 19.30 -3.40 -1.84
CA TYR A 14 18.07 -3.53 -1.06
C TYR A 14 17.68 -4.99 -0.82
N ILE A 15 17.84 -5.87 -1.83
CA ILE A 15 17.58 -7.30 -1.62
C ILE A 15 18.56 -7.87 -0.60
N ASP A 16 19.85 -7.55 -0.69
CA ASP A 16 20.86 -8.03 0.26
C ASP A 16 20.54 -7.54 1.68
N GLN A 17 20.10 -6.29 1.84
CA GLN A 17 19.63 -5.78 3.12
C GLN A 17 18.42 -6.55 3.66
N LEU A 18 17.44 -6.88 2.81
CA LEU A 18 16.27 -7.66 3.23
C LEU A 18 16.64 -9.11 3.60
N VAL A 19 17.62 -9.70 2.91
CA VAL A 19 18.18 -11.02 3.25
C VAL A 19 18.90 -10.97 4.59
N ASP A 20 19.74 -9.95 4.82
CA ASP A 20 20.47 -9.77 6.07
C ASP A 20 19.53 -9.54 7.26
N LEU A 21 18.37 -8.89 7.03
CA LEU A 21 17.31 -8.72 8.01
C LEU A 21 16.46 -9.99 8.24
N GLY A 22 16.64 -11.03 7.41
CA GLY A 22 15.85 -12.26 7.45
C GLY A 22 14.40 -12.09 6.96
N LEU A 23 14.13 -11.04 6.17
CA LEU A 23 12.82 -10.77 5.58
C LEU A 23 12.64 -11.42 4.20
N VAL A 24 13.75 -11.73 3.54
CA VAL A 24 13.78 -12.38 2.23
C VAL A 24 14.76 -13.56 2.28
N ASP A 25 14.31 -14.72 1.80
CA ASP A 25 15.16 -15.85 1.48
C ASP A 25 15.55 -15.78 0.00
N ARG A 26 16.85 -15.98 -0.28
CA ARG A 26 17.39 -16.09 -1.64
C ARG A 26 17.84 -17.52 -1.90
N ASP A 27 17.29 -18.14 -2.93
CA ASP A 27 17.77 -19.42 -3.44
C ASP A 27 18.93 -19.21 -4.43
N ASP A 28 20.15 -19.38 -3.93
CA ASP A 28 21.37 -19.28 -4.73
C ASP A 28 21.60 -20.48 -5.67
N SER A 29 20.79 -21.55 -5.56
CA SER A 29 20.91 -22.74 -6.40
C SER A 29 20.25 -22.59 -7.78
N THR A 30 19.38 -21.59 -7.96
CA THR A 30 18.66 -21.30 -9.20
C THR A 30 19.23 -20.09 -9.93
N ARG A 31 19.07 -20.05 -11.27
CA ARG A 31 19.40 -18.88 -12.10
C ARG A 31 18.28 -18.62 -13.13
N PRO A 32 17.62 -17.45 -13.10
CA PRO A 32 17.79 -16.35 -12.13
C PRO A 32 17.47 -16.78 -10.70
N HIS A 33 18.12 -16.14 -9.72
CA HIS A 33 17.92 -16.43 -8.30
C HIS A 33 16.46 -16.21 -7.93
N GLN A 34 15.87 -17.18 -7.23
CA GLN A 34 14.51 -17.06 -6.71
C GLN A 34 14.54 -16.38 -5.34
N LEU A 35 13.65 -15.40 -5.15
CA LEU A 35 13.46 -14.70 -3.88
C LEU A 35 12.10 -15.09 -3.31
N THR A 36 12.06 -15.40 -2.02
CA THR A 36 10.82 -15.67 -1.28
C THR A 36 10.79 -14.80 -0.03
N ALA A 37 9.62 -14.28 0.32
CA ALA A 37 9.44 -13.46 1.52
C ALA A 37 8.19 -13.95 2.24
N ASP A 38 8.29 -14.10 3.56
CA ASP A 38 7.13 -14.36 4.39
C ASP A 38 6.49 -13.02 4.78
N PRO A 39 5.17 -12.86 4.61
CA PRO A 39 4.46 -11.66 5.06
C PRO A 39 4.66 -11.44 6.56
N ILE A 40 5.20 -10.28 6.93
CA ILE A 40 5.41 -9.91 8.33
C ILE A 40 4.28 -9.05 8.86
N VAL A 41 3.98 -9.22 10.15
CA VAL A 41 3.15 -8.30 10.91
C VAL A 41 4.00 -7.68 12.01
N ILE A 42 4.12 -6.36 12.00
CA ILE A 42 4.80 -5.63 13.08
C ILE A 42 3.74 -5.20 14.08
N VAL A 43 3.87 -5.68 15.32
CA VAL A 43 3.01 -5.27 16.44
C VAL A 43 3.85 -4.44 17.40
N GLU A 44 3.56 -3.14 17.44
CA GLU A 44 4.17 -2.25 18.43
C GLU A 44 3.41 -2.40 19.78
N GLN A 45 4.13 -2.58 20.89
CA GLN A 45 3.51 -2.82 22.19
C GLN A 45 3.12 -1.53 22.91
N TYR A 46 3.78 -0.42 22.55
CA TYR A 46 3.52 0.89 23.15
C TYR A 46 2.55 1.74 22.34
N VAL A 47 2.24 1.32 21.12
CA VAL A 47 1.26 1.93 20.21
C VAL A 47 0.53 0.79 19.53
N PRO A 48 -0.81 0.68 19.59
CA PRO A 48 -1.56 -0.44 19.02
C PRO A 48 -1.62 -0.35 17.49
N ILE A 49 -0.47 -0.41 16.84
CA ILE A 49 -0.32 -0.40 15.39
C ILE A 49 0.08 -1.81 14.97
N VAL A 50 -0.72 -2.35 14.05
CA VAL A 50 -0.45 -3.59 13.33
C VAL A 50 -0.05 -3.17 11.91
N ILE A 51 1.23 -3.33 11.57
CA ILE A 51 1.72 -3.06 10.22
C ILE A 51 1.63 -4.36 9.43
N THR A 52 0.63 -4.44 8.55
CA THR A 52 0.49 -5.52 7.56
C THR A 52 1.15 -5.11 6.23
N PRO A 53 1.36 -6.04 5.27
CA PRO A 53 1.76 -5.69 3.91
C PRO A 53 0.93 -4.57 3.26
N THR A 54 -0.39 -4.52 3.49
CA THR A 54 -1.25 -3.42 3.00
C THR A 54 -0.87 -2.08 3.61
N VAL A 55 -0.59 -2.04 4.92
CA VAL A 55 -0.15 -0.81 5.61
C VAL A 55 1.24 -0.39 5.12
N LEU A 56 2.14 -1.35 4.89
CA LEU A 56 3.47 -1.07 4.33
C LEU A 56 3.38 -0.52 2.91
N HIS A 57 2.48 -1.06 2.08
CA HIS A 57 2.22 -0.53 0.75
C HIS A 57 1.65 0.89 0.82
N ALA A 58 0.65 1.13 1.66
CA ALA A 58 0.10 2.47 1.87
C ALA A 58 1.18 3.49 2.27
N LEU A 59 2.14 3.09 3.11
CA LEU A 59 3.30 3.92 3.45
C LEU A 59 4.23 4.14 2.25
N ALA A 60 4.53 3.10 1.48
CA ALA A 60 5.41 3.16 0.31
C ALA A 60 4.87 4.04 -0.82
N LEU A 61 3.55 4.25 -0.89
CA LEU A 61 2.95 5.15 -1.89
C LEU A 61 3.47 6.59 -1.79
N GLN A 62 3.99 7.02 -0.63
CA GLN A 62 4.60 8.36 -0.49
C GLN A 62 5.74 8.62 -1.49
N GLU A 63 6.41 7.57 -1.98
CA GLU A 63 7.52 7.70 -2.93
C GLU A 63 7.04 8.04 -4.35
N VAL A 64 5.75 7.86 -4.65
CA VAL A 64 5.17 7.98 -5.99
C VAL A 64 3.87 8.79 -6.06
N ASP A 65 3.26 9.09 -4.91
CA ASP A 65 1.99 9.80 -4.79
C ASP A 65 2.13 10.99 -3.81
N GLU A 66 2.03 12.20 -4.36
CA GLU A 66 2.23 13.45 -3.63
C GLU A 66 1.15 13.70 -2.57
N ASP A 67 -0.06 13.16 -2.73
CA ASP A 67 -1.13 13.29 -1.74
C ASP A 67 -0.82 12.42 -0.52
N VAL A 68 -0.24 11.23 -0.71
CA VAL A 68 0.22 10.37 0.38
C VAL A 68 1.39 11.01 1.13
N GLU A 69 2.40 11.53 0.41
CA GLU A 69 3.54 12.25 1.01
C GLU A 69 3.05 13.44 1.86
N TYR A 70 2.23 14.31 1.26
CA TYR A 70 1.66 15.48 1.95
C TYR A 70 0.86 15.07 3.20
N PHE A 71 0.02 14.03 3.09
CA PHE A 71 -0.81 13.58 4.20
C PHE A 71 0.04 13.03 5.34
N LEU A 72 1.05 12.22 5.03
CA LEU A 72 1.98 11.67 6.03
C LEU A 72 2.78 12.75 6.74
N ASP A 73 3.32 13.71 6.01
CA ASP A 73 4.08 14.83 6.59
C ASP A 73 3.22 15.68 7.54
N ARG A 74 1.95 15.87 7.18
CA ARG A 74 1.02 16.69 7.95
C ARG A 74 0.41 15.97 9.15
N TYR A 75 0.09 14.69 9.00
CA TYR A 75 -0.78 13.95 9.93
C TYR A 75 -0.12 12.72 10.57
N GLY A 76 0.98 12.24 10.01
CA GLY A 76 1.75 11.10 10.48
C GLY A 76 1.07 9.75 10.21
N LEU A 77 1.85 8.69 10.46
CA LEU A 77 1.47 7.29 10.18
C LEU A 77 0.14 6.87 10.86
N GLY A 78 -0.12 7.32 12.08
CA GLY A 78 -1.35 6.94 12.80
C GLY A 78 -2.62 7.38 12.06
N LYS A 79 -2.62 8.61 11.50
CA LYS A 79 -3.73 9.10 10.69
C LYS A 79 -3.75 8.47 9.30
N LEU A 80 -2.60 8.12 8.72
CA LEU A 80 -2.56 7.35 7.46
C LEU A 80 -3.26 6.00 7.63
N ILE A 81 -2.96 5.26 8.70
CA ILE A 81 -3.60 3.98 8.99
C ILE A 81 -5.11 4.15 9.20
N ALA A 82 -5.52 5.19 9.92
CA ALA A 82 -6.94 5.51 10.08
C ALA A 82 -7.61 5.88 8.75
N ALA A 83 -6.93 6.63 7.88
CA ALA A 83 -7.39 6.97 6.55
C ALA A 83 -7.50 5.72 5.65
N LEU A 84 -6.55 4.79 5.72
CA LEU A 84 -6.60 3.51 5.01
C LEU A 84 -7.82 2.68 5.42
N ARG A 85 -8.10 2.62 6.72
CA ARG A 85 -9.32 1.97 7.21
C ARG A 85 -10.58 2.67 6.71
N GLY A 86 -10.60 4.01 6.76
CA GLY A 86 -11.70 4.82 6.25
C GLY A 86 -11.91 4.66 4.74
N ALA A 87 -10.83 4.53 3.96
CA ALA A 87 -10.86 4.31 2.53
C ALA A 87 -11.48 2.94 2.18
N GLY A 88 -11.11 1.87 2.89
CA GLY A 88 -11.74 0.57 2.71
C GLY A 88 -13.24 0.60 2.98
N LEU A 89 -13.67 1.25 4.08
CA LEU A 89 -15.10 1.45 4.38
C LEU A 89 -15.80 2.35 3.36
N HIS A 90 -15.09 3.30 2.76
CA HIS A 90 -15.66 4.17 1.74
C HIS A 90 -15.94 3.38 0.46
N PHE A 91 -15.01 2.52 0.05
CA PHE A 91 -15.17 1.66 -1.12
C PHE A 91 -16.16 0.51 -0.93
N THR A 92 -16.69 0.29 0.27
CA THR A 92 -17.82 -0.62 0.49
C THR A 92 -19.17 0.10 0.49
N GLY A 93 -19.17 1.44 0.38
CA GLY A 93 -20.36 2.27 0.52
C GLY A 93 -20.86 2.44 1.97
N GLU A 94 -20.16 1.88 2.96
CA GLU A 94 -20.52 1.96 4.38
C GLU A 94 -20.29 3.37 4.98
N THR A 95 -19.40 4.15 4.37
CA THR A 95 -19.13 5.52 4.80
C THR A 95 -18.96 6.51 3.65
N THR A 96 -19.13 7.79 3.97
CA THR A 96 -18.87 8.89 3.05
C THR A 96 -17.52 9.52 3.38
N GLN A 97 -16.88 10.15 2.39
CA GLN A 97 -15.62 10.88 2.60
C GLN A 97 -15.70 11.89 3.75
N ARG A 98 -16.85 12.57 3.91
CA ARG A 98 -17.07 13.54 5.00
C ARG A 98 -17.13 12.88 6.37
N MET A 99 -17.73 11.70 6.46
CA MET A 99 -17.73 10.93 7.72
C MET A 99 -16.32 10.47 8.06
N VAL A 100 -15.56 9.94 7.08
CA VAL A 100 -14.14 9.60 7.28
C VAL A 100 -13.33 10.81 7.75
N ALA A 101 -13.48 11.96 7.09
CA ALA A 101 -12.79 13.21 7.46
C ALA A 101 -13.06 13.60 8.93
N SER A 102 -14.33 13.48 9.34
CA SER A 102 -14.76 13.77 10.70
C SER A 102 -14.18 12.77 11.70
N ASP A 103 -14.17 11.49 11.36
CA ASP A 103 -13.70 10.40 12.24
C ASP A 103 -12.19 10.46 12.49
N ILE A 104 -11.41 10.87 11.48
CA ILE A 104 -9.94 10.97 11.58
C ILE A 104 -9.46 12.40 11.85
N ASP A 105 -10.38 13.34 12.08
CA ASP A 105 -10.14 14.76 12.41
C ASP A 105 -9.23 15.47 11.39
N VAL A 106 -9.61 15.43 10.11
CA VAL A 106 -8.90 16.14 9.01
C VAL A 106 -9.87 16.94 8.14
N HIS A 107 -9.35 17.79 7.25
CA HIS A 107 -10.19 18.53 6.32
C HIS A 107 -10.87 17.61 5.29
N ASP A 108 -12.13 17.88 4.94
CA ASP A 108 -12.90 17.14 3.92
C ASP A 108 -12.10 16.90 2.63
N THR A 109 -11.41 17.93 2.12
CA THR A 109 -10.61 17.82 0.89
C THR A 109 -9.42 16.88 1.06
N GLU A 110 -8.73 16.93 2.19
CA GLU A 110 -7.56 16.07 2.45
C GLU A 110 -7.99 14.62 2.68
N ALA A 111 -9.13 14.39 3.33
CA ALA A 111 -9.73 13.06 3.43
C ALA A 111 -10.09 12.50 2.04
N MET A 112 -10.69 13.32 1.18
CA MET A 112 -11.02 12.91 -0.19
C MET A 112 -9.76 12.52 -0.97
N MET A 113 -8.71 13.34 -0.95
CA MET A 113 -7.45 13.07 -1.65
C MET A 113 -6.82 11.76 -1.16
N ILE A 114 -6.61 11.62 0.16
CA ILE A 114 -5.95 10.43 0.71
C ILE A 114 -6.76 9.15 0.50
N ILE A 115 -8.10 9.20 0.55
CA ILE A 115 -8.95 8.02 0.31
C ILE A 115 -8.72 7.44 -1.09
N TYR A 116 -8.61 8.30 -2.11
CA TYR A 116 -8.37 7.85 -3.47
C TYR A 116 -6.92 7.47 -3.72
N ALA A 117 -5.97 8.22 -3.14
CA ALA A 117 -4.54 7.90 -3.21
C ALA A 117 -4.22 6.52 -2.60
N LEU A 118 -4.98 6.08 -1.58
CA LEU A 118 -4.80 4.78 -0.94
C LEU A 118 -5.45 3.60 -1.68
N ARG A 119 -6.17 3.85 -2.78
CA ARG A 119 -6.84 2.79 -3.56
C ARG A 119 -5.87 1.69 -4.04
N PRO A 120 -4.66 1.98 -4.59
CA PRO A 120 -3.74 0.94 -5.04
C PRO A 120 -3.34 -0.02 -3.91
N ALA A 121 -3.07 0.50 -2.71
CA ALA A 121 -2.73 -0.32 -1.55
C ALA A 121 -3.87 -1.27 -1.18
N LEU A 122 -5.13 -0.83 -1.26
CA LEU A 122 -6.29 -1.69 -0.99
C LEU A 122 -6.48 -2.79 -2.05
N ILE A 123 -6.28 -2.47 -3.33
CA ILE A 123 -6.40 -3.45 -4.43
C ILE A 123 -5.34 -4.54 -4.26
N VAL A 124 -4.08 -4.15 -4.06
CA VAL A 124 -2.97 -5.09 -3.86
C VAL A 124 -3.11 -5.86 -2.56
N GLY A 125 -3.54 -5.18 -1.49
CA GLY A 125 -3.77 -5.78 -0.19
C GLY A 125 -4.82 -6.89 -0.23
N ARG A 126 -5.96 -6.65 -0.90
CA ARG A 126 -7.05 -7.64 -0.98
C ARG A 126 -6.58 -8.96 -1.56
N ASP A 127 -5.70 -8.92 -2.56
CA ASP A 127 -5.32 -10.11 -3.32
C ASP A 127 -4.00 -10.74 -2.79
N HIS A 128 -3.16 -9.99 -2.07
CA HIS A 128 -1.82 -10.43 -1.68
C HIS A 128 -1.48 -10.32 -0.19
N ASP A 129 -2.24 -9.57 0.62
CA ASP A 129 -2.00 -9.47 2.06
C ASP A 129 -2.76 -10.59 2.80
N PRO A 130 -2.08 -11.61 3.36
CA PRO A 130 -2.76 -12.67 4.11
C PRO A 130 -3.38 -12.16 5.42
N PHE A 131 -3.10 -10.92 5.81
CA PHE A 131 -3.66 -10.27 6.99
C PHE A 131 -4.72 -9.22 6.64
N PHE A 132 -5.16 -9.13 5.37
CA PHE A 132 -6.13 -8.13 4.92
C PHE A 132 -7.42 -8.15 5.73
N GLU A 133 -7.93 -9.35 6.07
CA GLU A 133 -9.11 -9.52 6.92
C GLU A 133 -8.92 -8.96 8.34
N TYR A 134 -7.70 -8.90 8.88
CA TYR A 134 -7.48 -8.27 10.19
C TYR A 134 -7.60 -6.75 10.12
N LEU A 135 -7.26 -6.15 8.99
CA LEU A 135 -7.43 -4.72 8.75
C LEU A 135 -8.90 -4.37 8.45
N PHE A 136 -9.62 -5.29 7.80
CA PHE A 136 -11.01 -5.14 7.36
C PHE A 136 -11.91 -6.33 7.75
N PRO A 137 -12.13 -6.59 9.05
CA PRO A 137 -12.80 -7.80 9.52
C PRO A 137 -14.24 -7.92 9.00
N ASP A 138 -14.92 -6.79 8.84
CA ASP A 138 -16.35 -6.76 8.53
C ASP A 138 -16.65 -6.50 7.05
N VAL A 139 -15.66 -6.10 6.25
CA VAL A 139 -15.90 -5.50 4.92
C VAL A 139 -14.94 -5.92 3.81
N HIS A 140 -13.99 -6.83 4.06
CA HIS A 140 -12.96 -7.21 3.07
C HIS A 140 -13.54 -7.69 1.73
N ASP A 141 -14.60 -8.51 1.76
CA ASP A 141 -15.27 -9.05 0.56
C ASP A 141 -16.23 -8.07 -0.14
N ALA A 142 -16.58 -6.96 0.51
CA ALA A 142 -17.59 -6.03 0.05
C ALA A 142 -17.00 -4.79 -0.64
N MET A 143 -15.67 -4.68 -0.74
CA MET A 143 -15.03 -3.53 -1.35
C MET A 143 -15.22 -3.51 -2.87
N GLU A 144 -15.80 -2.43 -3.38
CA GLU A 144 -15.95 -2.11 -4.81
C GLU A 144 -14.61 -1.61 -5.39
N LEU A 145 -13.62 -2.50 -5.40
CA LEU A 145 -12.29 -2.28 -5.96
C LEU A 145 -12.12 -3.10 -7.24
N PRO A 146 -11.47 -2.53 -8.28
CA PRO A 146 -11.14 -3.28 -9.50
C PRO A 146 -10.23 -4.47 -9.18
N ALA A 147 -10.14 -5.43 -10.09
CA ALA A 147 -9.19 -6.53 -9.97
C ALA A 147 -7.76 -6.04 -10.25
N LEU A 148 -6.74 -6.70 -9.70
CA LEU A 148 -5.35 -6.27 -9.86
C LEU A 148 -4.89 -6.17 -11.31
N ASP A 149 -5.34 -7.09 -12.15
CA ASP A 149 -5.06 -7.16 -13.58
C ASP A 149 -5.68 -6.00 -14.38
N GLU A 150 -6.69 -5.32 -13.85
CA GLU A 150 -7.31 -4.15 -14.48
C GLU A 150 -6.52 -2.85 -14.25
N LEU A 151 -5.52 -2.84 -13.36
CA LEU A 151 -4.64 -1.68 -13.13
C LEU A 151 -3.52 -1.56 -14.17
N ASP A 152 -3.15 -2.66 -14.85
CA ASP A 152 -2.06 -2.71 -15.84
C ASP A 152 -2.50 -2.23 -17.24
N ASP A 153 -3.80 -2.02 -17.47
CA ASP A 153 -4.39 -1.72 -18.79
C ASP A 153 -4.65 -0.22 -19.07
N ALA A 154 -4.05 0.70 -18.30
CA ALA A 154 -4.01 2.11 -18.69
C ALA A 154 -2.99 2.29 -19.84
N PRO A 155 -3.41 2.73 -21.04
CA PRO A 155 -2.55 2.67 -22.21
C PRO A 155 -1.39 3.65 -22.08
N THR A 156 -0.17 3.11 -21.98
CA THR A 156 1.05 3.79 -22.40
C THR A 156 1.07 3.84 -23.94
N GLU A 157 0.12 4.56 -24.54
CA GLU A 157 0.31 5.09 -25.89
C GLU A 157 0.95 6.47 -25.72
N ALA A 158 2.27 6.47 -25.52
CA ALA A 158 3.07 7.61 -25.92
C ALA A 158 2.89 7.75 -27.44
N ALA A 159 2.07 8.71 -27.84
CA ALA A 159 2.03 9.22 -29.20
C ALA A 159 3.43 9.74 -29.54
N SER A 160 4.22 8.89 -30.18
CA SER A 160 5.32 9.31 -31.02
C SER A 160 4.72 9.84 -32.32
N ASP A 161 4.46 11.15 -32.37
CA ASP A 161 4.29 11.86 -33.64
C ASP A 161 5.67 12.29 -34.16
N GLU A 162 5.88 11.99 -35.43
CA GLU A 162 7.05 12.27 -36.29
C GLU A 162 7.42 13.75 -36.44
#